data_AF-A0A363TUB0-F1
#
_entry.id   AF-A0A363TUB0-F1
#
_cell.length_a   1.000
_cell.length_b   1.000
_cell.length_c   1.000
_cell.angle_alpha   90.00
_cell.angle_beta   90.00
_cell.angle_gamma   90.00
#
_symmetry.space_group_name_H-M   'P 1'
#
loop_
_entity.id
_entity.type
_entity.pdbx_description
1 polymer ?
#
loop_
_entity_poly.entity_id
_entity_poly.type
_entity_poly.pdbx_seq_one_letter_code
_entity_poly.pdbx_strand_id
1 'polypeptide(L)'
;FWASGTLSSFLDNAPTYLTFLSLAQGLSGPADAVGVPTAVLRAISAGAVFMGATTYIGNAPNFMVKSIAEAKGVRMPSFLSYMAYSAAVLLPVFTLVSLSFL
;
A
#
# COMPACT_ATOMS: atom_id res chain seq x y z
N PHE A 1 -4.83 8.14 1.64
CA PHE A 1 -3.81 7.40 2.40
C PHE A 1 -4.32 6.04 2.83
N TRP A 2 -5.15 5.94 3.89
CA TRP A 2 -5.65 4.65 4.35
C TRP A 2 -6.50 3.91 3.32
N ALA A 3 -7.41 4.60 2.62
CA ALA A 3 -8.22 3.95 1.59
C ALA A 3 -7.37 3.33 0.46
N SER A 4 -6.45 4.12 -0.11
CA SER A 4 -5.53 3.62 -1.15
C SER A 4 -4.62 2.53 -0.61
N GLY A 5 -4.03 2.72 0.56
CA GLY A 5 -3.10 1.73 1.12
C GLY A 5 -3.75 0.41 1.56
N THR A 6 -4.98 0.43 2.09
CA THR A 6 -5.74 -0.78 2.38
C THR A 6 -5.98 -1.58 1.11
N LEU A 7 -6.38 -0.95 -0.01
CA LEU A 7 -6.52 -1.67 -1.28
C LEU A 7 -5.17 -2.18 -1.79
N SER A 8 -4.12 -1.35 -1.69
CA SER A 8 -2.76 -1.70 -2.12
C SER A 8 -2.22 -2.94 -1.41
N SER A 9 -2.64 -3.14 -0.16
CA SER A 9 -2.27 -4.32 0.62
C SER A 9 -2.73 -5.63 -0.03
N PHE A 10 -3.63 -5.60 -1.03
CA PHE A 10 -4.18 -6.79 -1.70
C PHE A 10 -4.13 -6.77 -3.24
N LEU A 11 -3.85 -5.65 -3.90
CA LEU A 11 -3.99 -5.50 -5.36
C LEU A 11 -2.68 -5.21 -6.13
N ASP A 12 -1.63 -4.72 -5.47
CA ASP A 12 -0.44 -4.05 -6.04
C ASP A 12 -0.53 -2.52 -6.06
N ASN A 13 0.63 -1.88 -5.90
CA ASN A 13 0.78 -0.44 -5.76
C ASN A 13 0.43 0.33 -7.03
N ALA A 14 0.84 -0.16 -8.20
CA ALA A 14 0.62 0.53 -9.47
C ALA A 14 -0.87 0.61 -9.87
N PRO A 15 -1.63 -0.50 -9.92
CA PRO A 15 -3.05 -0.44 -10.23
C PRO A 15 -3.82 0.33 -9.15
N THR A 16 -3.45 0.17 -7.88
CA THR A 16 -4.08 0.94 -6.78
C THR A 16 -3.89 2.44 -6.94
N TYR A 17 -2.67 2.90 -7.23
CA TYR A 17 -2.39 4.31 -7.48
C TYR A 17 -3.25 4.86 -8.62
N LEU A 18 -3.28 4.17 -9.76
CA LEU A 18 -4.04 4.61 -10.94
C LEU A 18 -5.54 4.65 -10.66
N THR A 19 -6.10 3.63 -10.01
CA THR A 19 -7.53 3.58 -9.66
C THR A 19 -7.91 4.76 -8.76
N PHE A 20 -7.14 5.02 -7.70
CA PHE A 20 -7.43 6.12 -6.79
C PHE A 20 -7.18 7.49 -7.41
N LEU A 21 -6.18 7.63 -8.30
CA LEU A 21 -5.96 8.85 -9.06
C LEU A 21 -7.16 9.15 -9.96
N SER A 22 -7.62 8.18 -10.74
CA SER A 22 -8.81 8.34 -11.60
C SER A 22 -10.06 8.66 -10.79
N LEU A 23 -10.25 8.01 -9.64
CA LEU A 23 -11.34 8.33 -8.71
C LEU A 23 -11.25 9.79 -8.24
N ALA A 24 -10.08 10.24 -7.80
CA ALA A 24 -9.88 11.60 -7.32
C ALA A 24 -10.09 12.66 -8.41
N GLN A 25 -9.66 12.40 -9.64
CA GLN A 25 -9.92 13.27 -10.80
C GLN A 25 -11.42 13.40 -11.09
N GLY A 26 -12.20 12.35 -10.83
CA GLY A 26 -13.66 12.35 -11.03
C GLY A 26 -14.46 13.09 -9.95
N LEU A 27 -13.86 13.43 -8.80
CA LEU A 27 -14.58 14.00 -7.64
C LEU A 27 -14.81 15.53 -7.71
N SER A 28 -14.47 16.19 -8.83
CA SER A 28 -14.67 17.63 -9.06
C SER A 28 -14.24 18.52 -7.88
N GLY A 29 -12.99 19.02 -7.91
CA GLY A 29 -12.49 19.93 -6.88
C GLY A 29 -11.32 20.79 -7.37
N PRO A 30 -10.77 21.66 -6.50
CA PRO A 30 -9.55 22.42 -6.81
C PRO A 30 -8.45 21.46 -7.28
N ALA A 31 -7.81 21.76 -8.41
CA ALA A 31 -6.84 20.89 -9.03
C ALA A 31 -5.54 21.63 -9.27
N ASP A 32 -4.47 21.15 -8.63
CA ASP A 32 -3.15 21.79 -8.69
C ASP A 32 -2.10 20.88 -9.33
N ALA A 33 -2.27 19.55 -9.25
CA ALA A 33 -1.35 18.57 -9.81
C ALA A 33 -2.10 17.42 -10.47
N VAL A 34 -1.89 17.21 -11.78
CA VAL A 34 -2.48 16.10 -12.54
C VAL A 34 -4.02 16.01 -12.36
N GLY A 35 -4.69 17.15 -12.28
CA GLY A 35 -6.15 17.20 -12.13
C GLY A 35 -6.68 16.91 -10.71
N VAL A 36 -5.82 16.88 -9.68
CA VAL A 36 -6.21 16.66 -8.27
C VAL A 36 -5.47 17.61 -7.32
N PRO A 37 -5.98 17.86 -6.10
CA PRO A 37 -5.23 18.59 -5.08
C PRO A 37 -3.93 17.87 -4.72
N THR A 38 -2.82 18.61 -4.56
CA THR A 38 -1.51 18.03 -4.23
C THR A 38 -1.53 17.20 -2.94
N ALA A 39 -2.31 17.62 -1.94
CA ALA A 39 -2.48 16.87 -0.69
C ALA A 39 -3.14 15.50 -0.91
N VAL A 40 -4.16 15.44 -1.77
CA VAL A 40 -4.86 14.20 -2.12
C VAL A 40 -3.92 13.28 -2.92
N LEU A 41 -3.21 13.82 -3.91
CA LEU A 41 -2.22 13.07 -4.69
C LEU A 41 -1.15 12.46 -3.79
N ARG A 42 -0.59 13.27 -2.86
CA ARG A 42 0.39 12.80 -1.87
C ARG A 42 -0.17 11.65 -1.03
N ALA A 43 -1.39 11.79 -0.54
CA ALA A 43 -2.04 10.76 0.27
C ALA A 43 -2.32 9.47 -0.52
N ILE A 44 -2.66 9.57 -1.82
CA ILE A 44 -2.83 8.40 -2.70
C ILE A 44 -1.50 7.71 -2.94
N SER A 45 -0.48 8.45 -3.38
CA SER A 45 0.87 7.95 -3.67
C SER A 45 1.51 7.27 -2.47
N ALA A 46 1.52 7.94 -1.31
CA ALA A 46 2.10 7.40 -0.09
C ALA A 46 1.33 6.16 0.40
N GLY A 47 0.00 6.20 0.34
CA GLY A 47 -0.83 5.06 0.75
C GLY A 47 -0.58 3.83 -0.11
N ALA A 48 -0.61 4.00 -1.44
CA ALA A 48 -0.36 2.93 -2.39
C ALA A 48 1.05 2.32 -2.17
N VAL A 49 2.10 3.13 -2.13
CA VAL A 49 3.47 2.61 -2.03
C VAL A 49 3.77 1.99 -0.66
N PHE A 50 3.36 2.61 0.44
CA PHE A 50 3.79 2.17 1.77
C PHE A 50 3.07 0.90 2.24
N MET A 51 1.79 0.73 1.93
CA MET A 51 1.00 -0.37 2.51
C MET A 51 1.04 -1.66 1.69
N GLY A 52 1.64 -1.68 0.49
CA GLY A 52 1.78 -2.91 -0.31
C GLY A 52 2.57 -4.04 0.38
N ALA A 53 3.38 -3.71 1.39
CA ALA A 53 4.12 -4.70 2.20
C ALA A 53 3.27 -5.38 3.29
N THR A 54 2.00 -4.99 3.46
CA THR A 54 1.15 -5.53 4.55
C THR A 54 0.75 -6.98 4.30
N THR A 55 0.74 -7.46 3.05
CA THR A 55 0.49 -8.88 2.74
C THR A 55 1.46 -9.40 1.68
N TYR A 56 1.53 -10.73 1.50
CA TYR A 56 2.37 -11.31 0.44
C TYR A 56 1.91 -10.95 -0.97
N ILE A 57 0.63 -10.64 -1.17
CA ILE A 57 0.07 -10.36 -2.50
C ILE A 57 -0.01 -8.87 -2.80
N GLY A 58 0.20 -8.01 -1.80
CA GLY A 58 0.16 -6.55 -2.00
C GLY A 58 1.31 -6.00 -2.82
N ASN A 59 2.37 -6.77 -3.06
CA ASN A 59 3.47 -6.39 -3.95
C ASN A 59 4.17 -7.65 -4.49
N ALA A 60 4.43 -7.72 -5.80
CA ALA A 60 5.02 -8.90 -6.44
C ALA A 60 6.35 -9.39 -5.82
N PRO A 61 7.30 -8.51 -5.44
CA PRO A 61 8.50 -8.88 -4.68
C PRO A 61 8.24 -9.63 -3.36
N ASN A 62 7.15 -9.37 -2.63
CA ASN A 62 6.89 -10.04 -1.35
C ASN A 62 6.69 -11.54 -1.57
N PHE A 63 5.85 -11.89 -2.56
CA PHE A 63 5.61 -13.27 -2.95
C PHE A 63 6.87 -13.92 -3.53
N MET A 64 7.62 -13.19 -4.35
CA MET A 64 8.89 -13.67 -4.91
C MET A 64 9.91 -14.03 -3.83
N VAL A 65 10.11 -13.15 -2.83
CA VAL A 65 11.01 -13.40 -1.70
C VAL A 65 10.56 -14.63 -0.90
N LYS A 66 9.24 -14.76 -0.65
CA LYS A 66 8.67 -15.94 0.00
C LYS A 66 9.01 -17.22 -0.77
N SER A 67 8.76 -17.27 -2.08
CA SER A 67 9.02 -18.45 -2.91
C SER A 67 10.49 -18.82 -2.98
N ILE A 68 11.40 -17.83 -3.05
CA ILE A 68 12.86 -18.07 -3.03
C ILE A 68 13.29 -18.65 -1.68
N ALA A 69 12.75 -18.14 -0.58
CA ALA A 69 13.06 -18.63 0.77
C ALA A 69 12.57 -20.08 0.96
N GLU A 70 11.33 -20.38 0.55
CA GLU A 70 10.77 -21.74 0.58
C GLU A 70 11.58 -22.72 -0.29
N ALA A 71 11.98 -22.31 -1.50
CA ALA A 71 12.82 -23.13 -2.38
C ALA A 71 14.21 -23.44 -1.79
N LYS A 72 14.72 -22.59 -0.88
CA LYS A 72 15.96 -22.81 -0.14
C LYS A 72 15.76 -23.56 1.19
N GLY A 73 14.56 -24.09 1.46
CA GLY A 73 14.24 -24.83 2.67
C GLY A 73 13.97 -23.95 3.91
N VAL A 74 13.83 -22.63 3.74
CA VAL A 74 13.42 -21.73 4.82
C VAL A 74 11.91 -21.76 4.95
N ARG A 75 11.40 -22.13 6.13
CA ARG A 75 9.97 -22.13 6.41
C ARG A 75 9.47 -20.69 6.50
N MET A 76 8.62 -20.29 5.56
CA MET A 76 7.97 -18.99 5.56
C MET A 76 6.61 -19.04 6.27
N PRO A 77 6.15 -17.94 6.91
CA PRO A 77 4.83 -17.89 7.51
C PRO A 77 3.72 -18.02 6.46
N SER A 78 2.57 -18.56 6.88
CA SER A 78 1.34 -18.58 6.07
C SER A 78 0.87 -17.16 5.73
N PHE A 79 -0.06 -17.03 4.78
CA PHE A 79 -0.58 -15.72 4.34
C PHE A 79 -1.10 -14.87 5.51
N LEU A 80 -2.00 -15.44 6.33
CA LEU A 80 -2.59 -14.73 7.46
C LEU A 80 -1.58 -14.50 8.59
N SER A 81 -0.65 -15.42 8.81
CA SER A 81 0.41 -15.26 9.81
C SER A 81 1.36 -14.11 9.46
N TYR A 82 1.76 -14.01 8.19
CA TYR A 82 2.56 -12.90 7.70
C TYR A 82 1.79 -11.58 7.82
N MET A 83 0.52 -11.56 7.40
CA MET A 83 -0.32 -10.37 7.47
C MET A 83 -0.50 -9.86 8.90
N ALA A 84 -0.72 -10.75 9.87
CA ALA A 84 -0.82 -10.35 11.27
C ALA A 84 0.51 -9.76 11.78
N TYR A 85 1.64 -10.40 11.44
CA TYR A 85 2.97 -9.93 11.82
C TYR A 85 3.31 -8.57 11.21
N SER A 86 3.15 -8.42 9.90
CA SER A 86 3.42 -7.17 9.18
C SER A 86 2.49 -6.06 9.64
N ALA A 87 1.19 -6.33 9.82
CA ALA A 87 0.24 -5.32 10.30
C ALA A 87 0.57 -4.83 11.72
N ALA A 88 0.96 -5.73 12.63
CA ALA A 88 1.34 -5.37 13.98
C ALA A 88 2.54 -4.39 14.02
N VAL A 89 3.47 -4.51 13.06
CA VAL A 89 4.65 -3.65 12.96
C VAL A 89 4.36 -2.38 12.15
N LEU A 90 3.68 -2.51 11.01
CA LEU A 90 3.55 -1.46 10.01
C LEU A 90 2.37 -0.51 10.29
N LEU A 91 1.23 -0.98 10.82
CA LEU A 91 0.09 -0.10 11.10
C LEU A 91 0.42 1.01 12.12
N PRO A 92 1.18 0.77 13.21
CA PRO A 92 1.65 1.84 14.07
C PRO A 92 2.51 2.86 13.33
N VAL A 93 3.44 2.40 12.49
CA VAL A 93 4.31 3.29 11.68
C VAL A 93 3.48 4.13 10.71
N PHE A 94 2.53 3.52 10.01
CA PHE A 94 1.65 4.23 9.08
C PHE A 94 0.74 5.23 9.80
N THR A 95 0.31 4.93 11.02
CA THR A 95 -0.44 5.87 11.86
C THR A 95 0.40 7.09 12.19
N LEU A 96 1.65 6.89 12.63
CA LEU A 96 2.58 7.99 12.91
C LEU A 96 2.88 8.82 11.66
N VAL A 97 3.13 8.17 10.51
CA VAL A 97 3.35 8.84 9.24
C VAL A 97 2.13 9.67 8.85
N SER A 98 0.94 9.09 8.96
CA SER A 98 -0.30 9.74 8.56
C SER A 98 -0.70 10.91 9.45
N LEU A 99 -0.28 10.93 10.73
CA LEU A 99 -0.54 12.04 11.64
C LEU A 99 0.51 13.16 11.55
N SER A 100 1.74 12.81 11.16
CA SER A 100 2.87 13.77 11.17
C SER A 100 3.08 14.47 9.83
N PHE A 101 2.70 13.84 8.71
CA PHE A 101 3.08 14.30 7.36
C PHE A 101 1.92 14.46 6.37
N LEU A 102 0.73 13.95 6.70
CA LEU A 102 -0.47 13.95 5.83
C LEU A 102 -1.64 14.65 6.53
#